data_AF-A0A024W8P6-F1
#
_entry.id   AF-A0A024W8P6-F1
#
_cell.length_a   1.000
_cell.length_b   1.000
_cell.length_c   1.000
_cell.angle_alpha   90.00
_cell.angle_beta   90.00
_cell.angle_gamma   90.00
#
_symmetry.space_group_name_H-M   'P 1'
#
loop_
_entity.id
_entity.type
_entity.pdbx_description
1 polymer ?
#
loop_
_entity_poly.entity_id
_entity_poly.type
_entity_poly.pdbx_seq_one_letter_code
_entity_poly.pdbx_strand_id
1 'polypeptide(L)'
;MKNKIEKELTEKFSTLETNIDISDIPTCVCEKSVADKTEKVCLNCGKTMGAVAPAWGLVSGLGYAAWTHYVAGVAAKAATDAGVKATIEGLIGKFLISNLSPSQWTKLVTVQNYANENLLGNIIRHLGSTLCGGSSNDIGGPFCLYTSKPTMLTNSIKGHIPIVVKEAAEKAATAETAEAASFIPKTFTLTTTIIAAVVAIVVIVLIMLIIYLILRYRRKKKMKKKLQYIKLLEQ
;
A
#
# COMPACT_ATOMS: atom_id res chain seq x y z
N MET A 1 74.15 -34.65 16.55
CA MET A 1 72.92 -34.06 15.97
C MET A 1 72.46 -32.79 16.69
N LYS A 2 72.66 -32.66 18.01
CA LYS A 2 72.30 -31.46 18.79
C LYS A 2 73.00 -30.16 18.33
N ASN A 3 74.29 -30.25 17.97
CA ASN A 3 75.09 -29.07 17.57
C ASN A 3 74.73 -28.47 16.20
N LYS A 4 73.93 -29.17 15.37
CA LYS A 4 73.52 -28.66 14.04
C LYS A 4 72.23 -27.84 14.12
N ILE A 5 71.38 -28.11 15.12
CA ILE A 5 70.10 -27.41 15.35
C ILE A 5 70.34 -26.09 16.08
N GLU A 6 71.28 -26.02 17.04
CA GLU A 6 71.61 -24.77 17.74
C GLU A 6 72.26 -23.73 16.82
N LYS A 7 73.02 -24.18 15.80
CA LYS A 7 73.70 -23.29 14.86
C LYS A 7 72.76 -22.67 13.82
N GLU A 8 71.77 -23.41 13.32
CA GLU A 8 70.71 -22.84 12.46
C GLU A 8 69.76 -21.91 13.22
N LEU A 9 69.45 -22.20 14.49
CA LEU A 9 68.53 -21.38 15.28
C LEU A 9 69.15 -20.02 15.65
N THR A 10 70.46 -19.98 15.95
CA THR A 10 71.18 -18.73 16.25
C THR A 10 71.41 -17.86 15.02
N GLU A 11 71.67 -18.47 13.85
CA GLU A 11 71.83 -17.75 12.59
C GLU A 11 70.51 -17.18 12.05
N LYS A 12 69.37 -17.85 12.29
CA LYS A 12 68.03 -17.31 11.98
C LYS A 12 67.60 -16.19 12.94
N PHE A 13 67.97 -16.26 14.22
CA PHE A 13 67.67 -15.21 15.19
C PHE A 13 68.53 -13.95 14.98
N SER A 14 69.81 -14.08 14.62
CA SER A 14 70.67 -12.92 14.35
C SER A 14 70.28 -12.15 13.08
N THR A 15 69.66 -12.81 12.10
CA THR A 15 69.12 -12.12 10.90
C THR A 15 67.77 -11.43 11.14
N LEU A 16 67.07 -11.71 12.25
CA LEU A 16 65.79 -11.06 12.57
C LEU A 16 65.92 -9.93 13.60
N GLU A 17 67.00 -9.92 14.38
CA GLU A 17 67.38 -8.83 15.28
C GLU A 17 68.64 -8.13 14.74
N THR A 18 68.48 -7.12 13.89
CA THR A 18 69.34 -5.90 13.86
C THR A 18 68.87 -4.94 12.75
N ASN A 19 67.86 -4.14 13.08
CA ASN A 19 67.83 -2.68 12.88
C ASN A 19 66.38 -2.22 12.99
N ILE A 20 65.93 -2.03 14.22
CA ILE A 20 64.94 -1.00 14.50
C ILE A 20 65.57 -0.18 15.61
N ASP A 21 66.05 0.99 15.22
CA ASP A 21 66.72 1.96 16.06
C ASP A 21 65.69 2.47 17.09
N ILE A 22 66.13 2.87 18.29
CA ILE A 22 65.24 3.45 19.32
C ILE A 22 64.63 4.80 18.85
N SER A 23 65.09 5.30 17.70
CA SER A 23 64.53 6.43 16.96
C SER A 23 63.41 6.09 15.96
N ASP A 24 63.10 4.81 15.72
CA ASP A 24 62.01 4.32 14.86
C ASP A 24 60.72 3.96 15.63
N ILE A 25 60.63 4.31 16.92
CA ILE A 25 59.36 4.34 17.64
C ILE A 25 58.80 5.75 17.44
N PRO A 26 57.97 6.02 16.40
CA PRO A 26 57.17 7.21 16.43
C PRO A 26 56.32 7.07 17.69
N THR A 27 56.46 8.03 18.59
CA THR A 27 55.49 8.39 19.62
C THR A 27 54.13 7.84 19.25
N CYS A 28 53.51 7.05 20.12
CA CYS A 28 52.13 6.55 19.99
C CYS A 28 51.13 7.69 19.78
N VAL A 29 51.19 8.31 18.61
CA VAL A 29 50.08 8.91 17.92
C VAL A 29 49.28 7.67 17.59
N CYS A 30 48.28 7.38 18.43
CA CYS A 30 47.15 6.55 18.04
C CYS A 30 46.57 7.21 16.78
N GLU A 31 47.16 6.89 15.64
CA GLU A 31 46.72 7.26 14.31
C GLU A 31 45.23 6.91 14.26
N LYS A 32 44.39 7.96 14.31
CA LYS A 32 42.92 7.94 14.26
C LYS A 32 42.37 6.52 14.45
N SER A 33 42.31 6.13 15.73
CA SER A 33 41.72 4.88 16.21
C SER A 33 40.61 4.43 15.27
N VAL A 34 40.59 3.14 14.93
CA VAL A 34 39.48 2.53 14.19
C VAL A 34 38.11 2.96 14.77
N ALA A 35 38.06 3.26 16.07
CA ALA A 35 36.91 3.86 16.74
C ALA A 35 36.51 5.25 16.18
N ASP A 36 37.45 6.17 15.97
CA ASP A 36 37.23 7.53 15.42
C ASP A 36 36.72 7.48 13.97
N LYS A 37 37.27 6.57 13.14
CA LYS A 37 36.73 6.29 11.80
C LYS A 37 35.32 5.69 11.85
N THR A 38 35.07 4.74 12.76
CA THR A 38 33.71 4.18 12.91
C THR A 38 32.71 5.18 13.47
N GLU A 39 33.14 6.11 14.33
CA GLU A 39 32.30 7.13 14.92
C GLU A 39 31.91 8.19 13.89
N LYS A 40 32.84 8.58 13.01
CA LYS A 40 32.56 9.50 11.88
C LYS A 40 31.63 8.89 10.83
N VAL A 41 31.76 7.58 10.56
CA VAL A 41 30.82 6.83 9.72
C VAL A 41 29.45 6.71 10.41
N CYS A 42 29.41 6.45 11.71
CA CYS A 42 28.16 6.35 12.49
C CYS A 42 27.42 7.71 12.55
N LEU A 43 28.15 8.82 12.69
CA LEU A 43 27.61 10.18 12.74
C LEU A 43 27.09 10.65 11.37
N ASN A 44 27.75 10.25 10.28
CA ASN A 44 27.23 10.46 8.93
C ASN A 44 26.01 9.55 8.61
N CYS A 45 26.01 8.31 9.10
CA CYS A 45 24.88 7.38 8.93
C CYS A 45 23.65 7.84 9.73
N GLY A 46 23.84 8.40 10.94
CA GLY A 46 22.78 9.00 11.73
C GLY A 46 22.19 10.27 11.10
N LYS A 47 23.02 11.11 10.45
CA LYS A 47 22.55 12.29 9.71
C LYS A 47 21.73 11.92 8.48
N THR A 48 22.11 10.89 7.73
CA THR A 48 21.34 10.43 6.57
C THR A 48 20.09 9.67 6.98
N MET A 49 20.14 8.81 8.02
CA MET A 49 18.94 8.14 8.55
C MET A 49 17.92 9.10 9.16
N GLY A 50 18.38 10.19 9.81
CA GLY A 50 17.51 11.21 10.40
C GLY A 50 16.69 12.00 9.36
N ALA A 51 17.16 12.10 8.11
CA ALA A 51 16.43 12.74 7.01
C ALA A 51 15.58 11.77 6.18
N VAL A 52 15.98 10.49 6.11
CA VAL A 52 15.26 9.46 5.35
C VAL A 52 14.00 8.99 6.07
N ALA A 53 14.01 8.90 7.41
CA ALA A 53 12.84 8.44 8.17
C ALA A 53 11.60 9.36 8.03
N PRO A 54 11.71 10.71 8.09
CA PRO A 54 10.59 11.61 7.83
C PRO A 54 10.10 11.57 6.37
N ALA A 55 11.03 11.45 5.41
CA ALA A 55 10.71 11.38 3.99
C ALA A 55 9.93 10.09 3.66
N TRP A 56 10.33 8.95 4.25
CA TRP A 56 9.60 7.68 4.06
C TRP A 56 8.19 7.75 4.64
N GLY A 57 8.01 8.38 5.82
CA GLY A 57 6.70 8.62 6.42
C GLY A 57 5.78 9.48 5.54
N LEU A 58 6.31 10.55 4.96
CA LEU A 58 5.56 11.42 4.03
C LEU A 58 5.19 10.71 2.72
N VAL A 59 6.13 9.97 2.12
CA VAL A 59 5.88 9.21 0.89
C VAL A 59 4.87 8.09 1.14
N SER A 60 4.97 7.37 2.27
CA SER A 60 4.00 6.34 2.64
C SER A 60 2.61 6.92 2.93
N GLY A 61 2.54 8.09 3.58
CA GLY A 61 1.27 8.73 3.92
C GLY A 61 0.54 9.26 2.69
N LEU A 62 1.27 9.96 1.81
CA LEU A 62 0.71 10.47 0.54
C LEU A 62 0.35 9.34 -0.41
N GLY A 63 1.18 8.30 -0.49
CA GLY A 63 0.88 7.11 -1.29
C GLY A 63 -0.37 6.39 -0.80
N TYR A 64 -0.51 6.22 0.52
CA TYR A 64 -1.70 5.60 1.12
C TYR A 64 -2.97 6.43 0.88
N ALA A 65 -2.89 7.75 1.07
CA ALA A 65 -4.02 8.65 0.81
C ALA A 65 -4.43 8.65 -0.68
N ALA A 66 -3.47 8.73 -1.60
CA ALA A 66 -3.75 8.64 -3.03
C ALA A 66 -4.39 7.30 -3.40
N TRP A 67 -3.92 6.20 -2.77
CA TRP A 67 -4.46 4.86 -3.01
C TRP A 67 -5.87 4.69 -2.45
N THR A 68 -6.18 5.20 -1.26
CA THR A 68 -7.54 5.16 -0.71
C THR A 68 -8.51 5.99 -1.54
N HIS A 69 -8.10 7.18 -2.00
CA HIS A 69 -8.91 7.99 -2.93
C HIS A 69 -9.12 7.30 -4.28
N TYR A 70 -8.10 6.63 -4.81
CA TYR A 70 -8.21 5.86 -6.05
C TYR A 70 -9.20 4.70 -5.91
N VAL A 71 -9.09 3.90 -4.84
CA VAL A 71 -10.00 2.77 -4.59
C VAL A 71 -11.43 3.25 -4.41
N ALA A 72 -11.64 4.33 -3.64
CA ALA A 72 -12.95 4.94 -3.47
C ALA A 72 -13.54 5.44 -4.81
N GLY A 73 -12.71 6.06 -5.67
CA GLY A 73 -13.14 6.52 -6.98
C GLY A 73 -13.55 5.38 -7.92
N VAL A 74 -12.81 4.27 -7.92
CA VAL A 74 -13.13 3.08 -8.72
C VAL A 74 -14.41 2.39 -8.22
N ALA A 75 -14.54 2.22 -6.89
CA ALA A 75 -15.73 1.64 -6.29
C ALA A 75 -16.98 2.50 -6.55
N ALA A 76 -16.88 3.82 -6.42
CA ALA A 76 -17.96 4.74 -6.73
C ALA A 76 -18.37 4.67 -8.21
N LYS A 77 -17.41 4.56 -9.13
CA LYS A 77 -17.71 4.42 -10.57
C LYS A 77 -18.48 3.13 -10.85
N ALA A 78 -18.04 2.01 -10.29
CA ALA A 78 -18.74 0.74 -10.45
C ALA A 78 -20.15 0.74 -9.82
N ALA A 79 -20.31 1.41 -8.68
CA ALA A 79 -21.61 1.63 -8.06
C ALA A 79 -22.55 2.38 -9.01
N THR A 80 -22.06 3.46 -9.63
CA THR A 80 -22.86 4.27 -10.56
C THR A 80 -23.19 3.51 -11.85
N ASP A 81 -22.24 2.76 -12.40
CA ASP A 81 -22.45 1.97 -13.62
C ASP A 81 -23.49 0.86 -13.38
N ALA A 82 -23.40 0.19 -12.23
CA ALA A 82 -24.37 -0.83 -11.82
C ALA A 82 -25.75 -0.25 -11.51
N GLY A 83 -25.80 0.90 -10.84
CA GLY A 83 -27.04 1.61 -10.53
C GLY A 83 -27.78 2.06 -11.79
N VAL A 84 -27.07 2.69 -12.73
CA VAL A 84 -27.64 3.10 -14.04
C VAL A 84 -28.19 1.91 -14.79
N LYS A 85 -27.43 0.81 -14.86
CA LYS A 85 -27.86 -0.42 -15.53
C LYS A 85 -29.13 -1.00 -14.89
N ALA A 86 -29.16 -1.10 -13.56
CA ALA A 86 -30.32 -1.60 -12.83
C ALA A 86 -31.55 -0.71 -13.01
N THR A 87 -31.38 0.62 -13.06
CA THR A 87 -32.46 1.54 -13.37
C THR A 87 -33.04 1.29 -14.76
N ILE A 88 -32.19 1.10 -15.77
CA ILE A 88 -32.63 0.81 -17.16
C ILE A 88 -33.40 -0.51 -17.21
N GLU A 89 -32.86 -1.58 -16.62
CA GLU A 89 -33.51 -2.90 -16.58
C GLU A 89 -34.85 -2.84 -15.82
N GLY A 90 -34.89 -2.11 -14.70
CA GLY A 90 -36.11 -1.87 -13.93
C GLY A 90 -37.16 -1.10 -14.72
N LEU A 91 -36.78 -0.06 -15.45
CA LEU A 91 -37.70 0.68 -16.31
C LEU A 91 -38.25 -0.18 -17.45
N ILE A 92 -37.39 -0.93 -18.14
CA ILE A 92 -37.80 -1.86 -19.20
C ILE A 92 -38.78 -2.90 -18.65
N GLY A 93 -38.48 -3.49 -17.48
CA GLY A 93 -39.29 -4.54 -16.87
C GLY A 93 -40.63 -4.05 -16.31
N LYS A 94 -40.65 -2.92 -15.58
CA LYS A 94 -41.89 -2.43 -14.93
C LYS A 94 -42.82 -1.69 -15.91
N PHE A 95 -42.27 -1.00 -16.90
CA PHE A 95 -43.05 -0.25 -17.89
C PHE A 95 -43.19 -0.95 -19.24
N LEU A 96 -42.56 -2.13 -19.41
CA LEU A 96 -42.64 -2.96 -20.63
C LEU A 96 -42.19 -2.21 -21.89
N ILE A 97 -41.13 -1.42 -21.76
CA ILE A 97 -40.59 -0.59 -22.83
C ILE A 97 -39.55 -1.39 -23.62
N SER A 98 -39.93 -1.94 -24.78
CA SER A 98 -39.06 -2.84 -25.56
C SER A 98 -38.41 -2.23 -26.80
N ASN A 99 -38.86 -1.07 -27.27
CA ASN A 99 -38.46 -0.51 -28.57
C ASN A 99 -37.32 0.51 -28.51
N LEU A 100 -36.66 0.65 -27.36
CA LEU A 100 -35.50 1.53 -27.19
C LEU A 100 -34.20 0.73 -27.24
N SER A 101 -33.28 1.19 -28.07
CA SER A 101 -31.94 0.61 -28.12
C SER A 101 -31.12 0.95 -26.87
N PRO A 102 -30.11 0.14 -26.52
CA PRO A 102 -29.24 0.42 -25.37
C PRO A 102 -28.60 1.82 -25.42
N SER A 103 -28.26 2.32 -26.62
CA SER A 103 -27.65 3.64 -26.80
C SER A 103 -28.61 4.81 -26.57
N GLN A 104 -29.92 4.59 -26.71
CA GLN A 104 -30.92 5.59 -26.35
C GLN A 104 -31.15 5.61 -24.84
N TRP A 105 -31.19 4.43 -24.22
CA TRP A 105 -31.30 4.31 -22.77
C TRP A 105 -30.16 4.99 -22.02
N THR A 106 -28.92 4.87 -22.49
CA THR A 106 -27.76 5.53 -21.88
C THR A 106 -27.74 7.05 -22.05
N LYS A 107 -28.47 7.61 -23.02
CA LYS A 107 -28.68 9.06 -23.15
C LYS A 107 -29.77 9.57 -22.21
N LEU A 108 -30.77 8.73 -21.93
CA LEU A 108 -31.92 9.08 -21.10
C LEU A 108 -31.61 8.90 -19.61
N VAL A 109 -31.01 7.77 -19.24
CA VAL A 109 -30.62 7.45 -17.86
C VAL A 109 -29.11 7.63 -17.73
N THR A 110 -28.72 8.53 -16.84
CA THR A 110 -27.33 8.93 -16.59
C THR A 110 -27.05 8.89 -15.10
N VAL A 111 -25.77 9.04 -14.74
CA VAL A 111 -25.29 9.09 -13.35
C VAL A 111 -25.99 10.18 -12.52
N GLN A 112 -26.50 11.23 -13.15
CA GLN A 112 -27.16 12.34 -12.44
C GLN A 112 -28.64 12.09 -12.14
N ASN A 113 -29.30 11.19 -12.88
CA ASN A 113 -30.76 11.06 -12.83
C ASN A 113 -31.25 9.65 -12.41
N TYR A 114 -30.39 8.63 -12.46
CA TYR A 114 -30.80 7.24 -12.21
C TYR A 114 -31.36 6.99 -10.79
N ALA A 115 -30.95 7.81 -9.82
CA ALA A 115 -31.36 7.76 -8.42
C ALA A 115 -32.44 8.78 -8.05
N ASN A 116 -32.89 9.62 -9.00
CA ASN A 116 -33.85 10.69 -8.71
C ASN A 116 -35.23 10.36 -9.28
N GLU A 117 -36.18 10.07 -8.38
CA GLU A 117 -37.54 9.66 -8.74
C GLU A 117 -38.26 10.69 -9.62
N ASN A 118 -38.10 11.98 -9.34
CA ASN A 118 -38.79 13.04 -10.07
C ASN A 118 -38.23 13.18 -11.49
N LEU A 119 -36.91 13.14 -11.64
CA LEU A 119 -36.26 13.21 -12.96
C LEU A 119 -36.62 11.99 -13.81
N LEU A 120 -36.60 10.80 -13.20
CA LEU A 120 -36.96 9.57 -13.89
C LEU A 120 -38.43 9.55 -14.29
N GLY A 121 -39.33 10.02 -13.41
CA GLY A 121 -40.74 10.20 -13.72
C GLY A 121 -40.97 11.15 -14.89
N ASN A 122 -40.23 12.26 -14.97
CA ASN A 122 -40.30 13.20 -16.10
C ASN A 122 -39.81 12.59 -17.41
N ILE A 123 -38.73 11.82 -17.37
CA ILE A 123 -38.22 11.07 -18.53
C ILE A 123 -39.29 10.10 -19.06
N ILE A 124 -39.94 9.35 -18.17
CA ILE A 124 -41.02 8.42 -18.55
C ILE A 124 -42.23 9.16 -19.13
N ARG A 125 -42.60 10.33 -18.60
CA ARG A 125 -43.68 11.16 -19.18
C ARG A 125 -43.34 11.62 -20.60
N HIS A 126 -42.12 12.10 -20.81
CA HIS A 126 -41.65 12.53 -22.12
C HIS A 126 -41.58 11.37 -23.11
N LEU A 127 -41.11 10.21 -22.66
CA LEU A 127 -41.11 8.98 -23.47
C LEU A 127 -42.54 8.58 -23.85
N GLY A 128 -43.49 8.71 -22.92
CA GLY A 128 -44.91 8.46 -23.19
C GLY A 128 -45.46 9.33 -24.32
N SER A 129 -45.18 10.64 -24.30
CA SER A 129 -45.63 11.54 -25.38
C SER A 129 -44.90 11.30 -26.70
N THR A 130 -43.65 10.82 -26.66
CA THR A 130 -42.82 10.62 -27.86
C THR A 130 -43.11 9.29 -28.55
N LEU A 131 -43.35 8.22 -27.77
CA LEU A 131 -43.48 6.86 -28.28
C LEU A 131 -44.92 6.42 -28.56
N CYS A 132 -45.92 7.11 -27.99
CA CYS A 132 -47.33 6.67 -27.98
C CYS A 132 -48.29 7.71 -28.57
N GLY A 133 -47.82 8.49 -29.55
CA GLY A 133 -48.45 9.73 -30.01
C GLY A 133 -49.27 9.69 -31.31
N GLY A 134 -49.62 8.55 -31.93
CA GLY A 134 -50.42 8.64 -33.17
C GLY A 134 -50.92 7.36 -33.87
N SER A 135 -52.20 7.05 -33.64
CA SER A 135 -53.25 6.44 -34.48
C SER A 135 -53.03 5.15 -35.30
N SER A 136 -51.81 4.59 -35.46
CA SER A 136 -51.63 3.23 -36.03
C SER A 136 -50.21 2.66 -35.97
N ASN A 137 -49.19 3.46 -35.67
CA ASN A 137 -47.78 3.03 -35.61
C ASN A 137 -47.14 3.36 -34.26
N ASP A 138 -47.80 3.01 -33.16
CA ASP A 138 -47.24 3.25 -31.82
C ASP A 138 -45.97 2.40 -31.61
N ILE A 139 -44.83 3.08 -31.62
CA ILE A 139 -43.52 2.46 -31.40
C ILE A 139 -43.33 2.14 -29.92
N GLY A 140 -44.14 2.67 -29.00
CA GLY A 140 -43.99 2.37 -27.57
C GLY A 140 -44.44 0.97 -27.14
N GLY A 141 -45.15 0.21 -27.98
CA GLY A 141 -45.59 -1.15 -27.64
C GLY A 141 -46.49 -1.19 -26.39
N PRO A 142 -46.36 -2.19 -25.50
CA PRO A 142 -47.20 -2.34 -24.31
C PRO A 142 -47.15 -1.14 -23.36
N PHE A 143 -46.07 -0.35 -23.39
CA PHE A 143 -45.94 0.86 -22.59
C PHE A 143 -47.05 1.90 -22.89
N CYS A 144 -47.57 1.95 -24.13
CA CYS A 144 -48.61 2.89 -24.51
C CYS A 144 -49.96 2.63 -23.83
N LEU A 145 -50.15 1.45 -23.22
CA LEU A 145 -51.30 1.18 -22.37
C LEU A 145 -51.33 2.10 -21.14
N TYR A 146 -50.15 2.46 -20.60
CA TYR A 146 -50.06 3.40 -19.48
C TYR A 146 -50.38 4.84 -19.90
N THR A 147 -50.09 5.21 -21.15
CA THR A 147 -50.31 6.57 -21.66
C THR A 147 -51.74 6.82 -22.14
N SER A 148 -52.55 5.76 -22.32
CA SER A 148 -53.96 5.84 -22.73
C SER A 148 -54.80 6.76 -21.84
N LYS A 149 -54.49 6.80 -20.53
CA LYS A 149 -55.09 7.76 -19.58
C LYS A 149 -53.98 8.45 -18.80
N PRO A 150 -53.98 9.80 -18.71
CA PRO A 150 -52.92 10.54 -18.01
C PRO A 150 -52.84 10.21 -16.51
N THR A 151 -53.96 9.83 -15.90
CA THR A 151 -54.03 9.37 -14.50
C THR A 151 -53.35 8.02 -14.29
N MET A 152 -53.41 7.13 -15.28
CA MET A 152 -52.83 5.79 -15.22
C MET A 152 -51.31 5.84 -15.26
N LEU A 153 -50.74 6.59 -16.22
CA LEU A 153 -49.30 6.85 -16.29
C LEU A 153 -48.77 7.47 -14.99
N THR A 154 -49.49 8.45 -14.44
CA THR A 154 -49.07 9.13 -13.21
C THR A 154 -49.06 8.19 -12.02
N ASN A 155 -50.05 7.30 -11.90
CA ASN A 155 -50.09 6.30 -10.83
C ASN A 155 -49.01 5.22 -11.00
N SER A 156 -48.75 4.77 -12.23
CA SER A 156 -47.68 3.83 -12.54
C SER A 156 -46.30 4.41 -12.26
N ILE A 157 -46.08 5.70 -12.56
CA ILE A 157 -44.84 6.41 -12.18
C ILE A 157 -44.67 6.40 -10.66
N LYS A 158 -45.72 6.79 -9.91
CA LYS A 158 -45.69 6.80 -8.44
C LYS A 158 -45.46 5.42 -7.83
N GLY A 159 -45.94 4.35 -8.47
CA GLY A 159 -45.78 2.98 -7.99
C GLY A 159 -44.44 2.35 -8.37
N HIS A 160 -44.01 2.48 -9.63
CA HIS A 160 -42.87 1.74 -10.15
C HIS A 160 -41.53 2.47 -9.99
N ILE A 161 -41.50 3.80 -10.12
CA ILE A 161 -40.23 4.54 -10.06
C ILE A 161 -39.52 4.41 -8.71
N PRO A 162 -40.20 4.55 -7.55
CA PRO A 162 -39.53 4.36 -6.26
C PRO A 162 -38.95 2.95 -6.09
N ILE A 163 -39.65 1.93 -6.62
CA ILE A 163 -39.18 0.54 -6.61
C ILE A 163 -37.90 0.41 -7.45
N VAL A 164 -37.88 0.98 -8.65
CA VAL A 164 -36.71 0.96 -9.54
C VAL A 164 -35.53 1.69 -8.91
N VAL A 165 -35.74 2.85 -8.30
CA VAL A 165 -34.69 3.60 -7.60
C VAL A 165 -34.13 2.82 -6.42
N LYS A 166 -35.00 2.13 -5.66
CA LYS A 166 -34.58 1.27 -4.55
C LYS A 166 -33.74 0.08 -5.04
N GLU A 167 -34.23 -0.65 -6.06
CA GLU A 167 -33.51 -1.78 -6.65
C GLU A 167 -32.15 -1.31 -7.22
N ALA A 168 -32.09 -0.13 -7.84
CA ALA A 168 -30.85 0.47 -8.34
C ALA A 168 -29.89 0.85 -7.20
N ALA A 169 -30.37 1.38 -6.09
CA ALA A 169 -29.56 1.69 -4.92
C ALA A 169 -28.95 0.43 -4.29
N GLU A 170 -29.72 -0.66 -4.18
CA GLU A 170 -29.23 -1.96 -3.69
C GLU A 170 -28.16 -2.55 -4.64
N LYS A 171 -28.37 -2.46 -5.95
CA LYS A 171 -27.38 -2.90 -6.95
C LYS A 171 -26.12 -2.04 -6.97
N ALA A 172 -26.25 -0.73 -6.76
CA ALA A 172 -25.11 0.16 -6.63
C ALA A 172 -24.28 -0.17 -5.37
N ALA A 173 -24.91 -0.34 -4.22
CA ALA A 173 -24.23 -0.67 -2.96
C ALA A 173 -23.52 -2.04 -3.02
N THR A 174 -24.14 -3.04 -3.65
CA THR A 174 -23.52 -4.36 -3.84
C THR A 174 -22.33 -4.32 -4.80
N ALA A 175 -22.40 -3.54 -5.89
CA ALA A 175 -21.28 -3.35 -6.79
C ALA A 175 -20.12 -2.56 -6.14
N GLU A 176 -20.43 -1.52 -5.37
CA GLU A 176 -19.43 -0.73 -4.63
C GLU A 176 -18.65 -1.61 -3.66
N THR A 177 -19.36 -2.41 -2.86
CA THR A 177 -18.75 -3.31 -1.87
C THR A 177 -17.95 -4.42 -2.52
N ALA A 178 -18.42 -5.00 -3.63
CA ALA A 178 -17.68 -6.01 -4.38
C ALA A 178 -16.38 -5.46 -4.99
N GLU A 179 -16.42 -4.28 -5.59
CA GLU A 179 -15.24 -3.63 -6.16
C GLU A 179 -14.26 -3.20 -5.08
N ALA A 180 -14.72 -2.58 -3.99
CA ALA A 180 -13.89 -2.25 -2.83
C ALA A 180 -13.23 -3.51 -2.24
N ALA A 181 -13.96 -4.64 -2.16
CA ALA A 181 -13.43 -5.90 -1.68
C ALA A 181 -12.35 -6.50 -2.60
N SER A 182 -12.38 -6.23 -3.90
CA SER A 182 -11.36 -6.70 -4.85
C SER A 182 -9.95 -6.14 -4.57
N PHE A 183 -9.86 -5.02 -3.85
CA PHE A 183 -8.59 -4.39 -3.47
C PHE A 183 -8.01 -4.94 -2.15
N ILE A 184 -8.81 -5.64 -1.35
CA ILE A 184 -8.39 -6.30 -0.10
C ILE A 184 -7.28 -7.36 -0.30
N PRO A 185 -7.34 -8.29 -1.28
CA PRO A 185 -6.26 -9.26 -1.47
C PRO A 185 -4.92 -8.59 -1.82
N LYS A 186 -4.93 -7.44 -2.50
CA LYS A 186 -3.71 -6.69 -2.83
C LYS A 186 -3.04 -6.12 -1.58
N THR A 187 -3.81 -5.59 -0.62
CA THR A 187 -3.24 -5.13 0.65
C THR A 187 -2.68 -6.24 1.51
N PHE A 188 -3.30 -7.42 1.53
CA PHE A 188 -2.77 -8.57 2.29
C PHE A 188 -1.41 -9.07 1.77
N THR A 189 -1.15 -9.03 0.47
CA THR A 189 0.17 -9.38 -0.08
C THR A 189 1.25 -8.35 0.30
N LEU A 190 0.89 -7.08 0.38
CA LEU A 190 1.79 -6.01 0.81
C LEU A 190 2.06 -6.10 2.32
N THR A 191 1.06 -6.44 3.13
CA THR A 191 1.26 -6.57 4.59
C THR A 191 2.13 -7.76 4.94
N THR A 192 1.95 -8.91 4.27
CA THR A 192 2.79 -10.10 4.51
C THR A 192 4.25 -9.85 4.13
N THR A 193 4.51 -9.18 3.02
CA THR A 193 5.88 -8.80 2.61
C THR A 193 6.50 -7.76 3.55
N ILE A 194 5.72 -6.76 4.01
CA ILE A 194 6.18 -5.79 5.02
C ILE A 194 6.51 -6.48 6.34
N ILE A 195 5.64 -7.39 6.82
CA ILE A 195 5.87 -8.14 8.07
C ILE A 195 7.14 -9.00 7.95
N ALA A 196 7.32 -9.71 6.84
CA ALA A 196 8.53 -10.50 6.61
C ALA A 196 9.80 -9.65 6.62
N ALA A 197 9.77 -8.45 6.01
CA ALA A 197 10.89 -7.51 6.04
C ALA A 197 11.19 -7.00 7.47
N VAL A 198 10.17 -6.67 8.26
CA VAL A 198 10.32 -6.26 9.66
C VAL A 198 10.95 -7.37 10.51
N VAL A 199 10.45 -8.61 10.36
CA VAL A 199 11.01 -9.77 11.07
C VAL A 199 12.49 -9.98 10.72
N ALA A 200 12.86 -9.85 9.44
CA ALA A 200 14.25 -9.96 9.01
C ALA A 200 15.16 -8.89 9.64
N ILE A 201 14.72 -7.63 9.71
CA ILE A 201 15.47 -6.54 10.36
C ILE A 201 15.67 -6.83 11.85
N VAL A 202 14.63 -7.28 12.55
CA VAL A 202 14.70 -7.61 13.98
C VAL A 202 15.73 -8.72 14.24
N VAL A 203 15.75 -9.76 13.39
CA VAL A 203 16.74 -10.86 13.51
C VAL A 203 18.17 -10.35 13.33
N ILE A 204 18.43 -9.48 12.34
CA ILE A 204 19.76 -8.89 12.13
C ILE A 204 20.21 -8.06 13.35
N VAL A 205 19.30 -7.24 13.90
CA VAL A 205 19.59 -6.42 15.09
C VAL A 205 19.90 -7.30 16.31
N LEU A 206 19.17 -8.40 16.51
CA LEU A 206 19.43 -9.35 17.59
C LEU A 206 20.81 -10.01 17.47
N ILE A 207 21.20 -10.45 16.27
CA ILE A 207 22.53 -11.04 16.01
C ILE A 207 23.63 -10.02 16.35
N MET A 208 23.49 -8.77 15.90
CA MET A 208 24.42 -7.68 16.21
C MET A 208 24.54 -7.44 17.72
N LEU A 209 23.42 -7.48 18.45
CA LEU A 209 23.38 -7.35 19.91
C LEU A 209 24.13 -8.49 20.62
N ILE A 210 23.92 -9.74 20.19
CA ILE A 210 24.59 -10.91 20.76
C ILE A 210 26.11 -10.83 20.54
N ILE A 211 26.55 -10.57 19.30
CA ILE A 211 27.97 -10.43 18.97
C ILE A 211 28.59 -9.27 19.77
N TYR A 212 27.89 -8.14 19.86
CA TYR A 212 28.33 -6.98 20.65
C TYR A 212 28.51 -7.33 22.13
N LEU A 213 27.55 -8.04 22.74
CA LEU A 213 27.64 -8.46 24.14
C LEU A 213 28.82 -9.42 24.36
N ILE A 214 29.06 -10.38 23.45
CA ILE A 214 30.22 -11.29 23.51
C ILE A 214 31.54 -10.49 23.43
N LEU A 215 31.66 -9.58 22.48
CA LEU A 215 32.87 -8.75 22.32
C LEU A 215 33.09 -7.85 23.53
N ARG A 216 32.04 -7.23 24.07
CA ARG A 216 32.10 -6.40 25.27
C ARG A 216 32.53 -7.20 26.50
N TYR A 217 31.98 -8.40 26.65
CA TYR A 217 32.35 -9.31 27.73
C TYR A 217 33.83 -9.73 27.62
N ARG A 218 34.30 -10.09 26.42
CA ARG A 218 35.71 -10.42 26.17
C ARG A 218 36.64 -9.25 26.49
N ARG A 219 36.29 -8.02 26.09
CA ARG A 219 37.07 -6.81 26.42
C ARG A 219 37.16 -6.61 27.93
N LYS A 220 36.04 -6.68 28.66
CA LYS A 220 36.06 -6.57 30.14
C LYS A 220 36.92 -7.65 30.80
N LYS A 221 36.85 -8.90 30.33
CA LYS A 221 37.68 -10.00 30.86
C LYS A 221 39.17 -9.77 30.58
N LYS A 222 39.52 -9.27 29.39
CA LYS A 222 40.91 -8.91 29.04
C LYS A 222 41.47 -7.81 29.95
N MET A 223 40.66 -6.79 30.25
CA MET A 223 41.07 -5.70 31.15
C MET A 223 41.26 -6.18 32.59
N LYS A 224 40.37 -7.03 33.12
CA LYS A 224 40.51 -7.63 34.46
C LYS A 224 41.79 -8.46 34.60
N LYS A 225 42.13 -9.26 33.58
CA LYS A 225 43.37 -10.04 33.57
C LYS A 225 44.61 -9.12 33.57
N LYS A 226 44.62 -8.08 32.73
CA LYS A 226 45.74 -7.11 32.71
C LYS A 226 45.98 -6.46 34.07
N LEU A 227 44.92 -6.09 34.79
CA LEU A 227 44.99 -5.49 36.12
C LEU A 227 45.61 -6.43 37.17
N GLN A 228 45.37 -7.74 37.06
CA GLN A 228 45.99 -8.73 37.94
C GLN A 228 47.48 -8.95 37.64
N TYR A 229 47.89 -8.93 36.37
CA TYR A 229 49.31 -9.05 36.00
C TYR A 229 50.14 -7.84 36.46
N ILE A 230 49.60 -6.62 36.34
CA ILE A 230 50.29 -5.40 36.82
C ILE A 230 50.55 -5.50 38.33
N LYS A 231 49.56 -5.96 39.11
CA LYS A 231 49.70 -6.12 40.56
C LYS A 231 50.74 -7.17 40.99
N LEU A 232 51.00 -8.19 40.17
CA LEU A 232 51.99 -9.23 40.48
C LEU A 232 53.42 -8.81 40.18
N LEU A 233 53.63 -7.82 39.29
CA LEU A 233 54.95 -7.30 38.94
C LEU A 233 55.42 -6.16 39.85
N GLU A 234 54.51 -5.61 40.66
CA GLU A 234 54.78 -4.50 41.57
C GLU A 234 55.19 -4.97 42.98
N GLN A 235 55.24 -6.29 43.21
CA GLN A 235 55.84 -6.95 44.37
C GLN A 235 57.23 -7.49 44.02
#